data_AF-A0A933ZIV7-F1
#
_entry.id   AF-A0A933ZIV7-F1
#
_cell.length_a   1.000
_cell.length_b   1.000
_cell.length_c   1.000
_cell.angle_alpha   90.00
_cell.angle_beta   90.00
_cell.angle_gamma   90.00
#
_symmetry.space_group_name_H-M   'P 1'
#
loop_
_entity.id
_entity.type
_entity.pdbx_description
1 polymer ?
#
loop_
_entity_poly.entity_id
_entity_poly.type
_entity_poly.pdbx_seq_one_letter_code
_entity_poly.pdbx_strand_id
1 'polypeptide(L)'
;MHATRATLLTIATWTGAIVLGCTKLLGVDGDYADQQPVSDASTDSSGGAAGTQGSSGSAGTSAGGASSGGAAGSAGAAATAGSAGAAAGGTAGSGGVSEPVAMVNGDFESNQEKTWFWDWNGQKGTGALVPGAIPGWSTDEDPGIGGPSGKGDSGVEPGGNPGMRLFLNSVDWEVYQTTSHAIQAGDAFHLAWDLRNTYAAQSGGNLDLIATLYFVDGSTRVAIKSETFTEPQSSTFAAHTLDASTVPPEAVGKLIGVSFDNATTGGQSWLAIDNVKLMVTH
;
A
#
# COMPACT_ATOMS: atom_id res chain seq x y z
N MET A 1 -71.67 -16.69 10.81
CA MET A 1 -70.97 -15.96 9.74
C MET A 1 -69.66 -15.43 10.31
N HIS A 2 -68.57 -16.18 10.13
CA HIS A 2 -67.22 -15.78 10.54
C HIS A 2 -66.44 -15.42 9.27
N ALA A 3 -65.97 -14.18 9.19
CA ALA A 3 -65.16 -13.69 8.07
C ALA A 3 -63.69 -13.67 8.50
N THR A 4 -62.91 -14.60 7.98
CA THR A 4 -61.45 -14.66 8.16
C THR A 4 -60.80 -13.70 7.17
N ARG A 5 -60.14 -12.65 7.67
CA ARG A 5 -59.29 -11.77 6.86
C ARG A 5 -57.92 -12.42 6.66
N ALA A 6 -57.57 -12.71 5.41
CA ALA A 6 -56.22 -13.08 5.01
C ALA A 6 -55.40 -11.80 4.79
N THR A 7 -54.32 -11.64 5.55
CA THR A 7 -53.31 -10.59 5.32
C THR A 7 -52.32 -11.11 4.29
N LEU A 8 -52.26 -10.45 3.13
CA LEU A 8 -51.33 -10.75 2.06
C LEU A 8 -49.95 -10.18 2.45
N LEU A 9 -48.96 -11.05 2.68
CA LEU A 9 -47.56 -10.68 2.89
C LEU A 9 -46.89 -10.60 1.50
N THR A 10 -46.62 -9.39 1.03
CA THR A 10 -45.83 -9.18 -0.19
C THR A 10 -44.35 -9.29 0.16
N ILE A 11 -43.73 -10.43 -0.13
CA ILE A 11 -42.27 -10.59 -0.08
C ILE A 11 -41.73 -10.00 -1.39
N ALA A 12 -41.14 -8.80 -1.30
CA ALA A 12 -40.35 -8.26 -2.40
C ALA A 12 -38.99 -8.98 -2.42
N THR A 13 -38.81 -9.90 -3.37
CA THR A 13 -37.50 -10.48 -3.67
C THR A 13 -36.65 -9.42 -4.38
N TRP A 14 -35.69 -8.86 -3.66
CA TRP A 14 -34.69 -7.96 -4.21
C TRP A 14 -33.57 -8.82 -4.82
N THR A 15 -33.65 -9.09 -6.13
CA THR A 15 -32.52 -9.64 -6.90
C THR A 15 -31.58 -8.49 -7.26
N GLY A 16 -30.83 -8.02 -6.28
CA GLY A 16 -29.66 -7.18 -6.50
C GLY A 16 -28.50 -8.07 -6.92
N ALA A 17 -28.13 -8.02 -8.20
CA ALA A 17 -26.89 -8.61 -8.68
C ALA A 17 -25.72 -7.90 -7.99
N ILE A 18 -25.06 -8.59 -7.05
CA ILE A 18 -23.75 -8.17 -6.57
C ILE A 18 -22.77 -8.44 -7.71
N VAL A 19 -22.36 -7.38 -8.40
CA VAL A 19 -21.21 -7.42 -9.29
C VAL A 19 -19.97 -7.40 -8.39
N LEU A 20 -19.54 -8.58 -7.94
CA LEU A 20 -18.17 -8.81 -7.49
C LEU A 20 -17.31 -8.87 -8.75
N GLY A 21 -16.97 -7.68 -9.25
CA GLY A 21 -16.11 -7.49 -10.41
C GLY A 21 -14.70 -7.11 -10.00
N CYS A 22 -13.99 -7.97 -9.26
CA CYS A 22 -12.53 -7.97 -9.27
C CYS A 22 -12.04 -9.07 -10.20
N THR A 23 -12.38 -8.95 -11.49
CA THR A 23 -11.69 -9.71 -12.53
C THR A 23 -10.36 -9.00 -12.78
N LYS A 24 -9.31 -9.39 -12.05
CA LYS A 24 -7.93 -9.03 -12.41
C LYS A 24 -7.70 -9.61 -13.81
N LEU A 25 -7.82 -8.76 -14.83
CA LEU A 25 -7.62 -9.14 -16.22
C LEU A 25 -6.14 -9.50 -16.33
N LEU A 26 -5.82 -10.81 -16.40
CA LEU A 26 -4.48 -11.29 -16.65
C LEU A 26 -4.11 -10.90 -18.09
N GLY A 27 -3.48 -9.73 -18.21
CA GLY A 27 -2.97 -9.20 -19.45
C GLY A 27 -1.61 -9.78 -19.78
N VAL A 28 -1.61 -10.68 -20.77
CA VAL A 28 -0.60 -10.88 -21.82
C VAL A 28 0.84 -11.17 -21.37
N ASP A 29 1.25 -12.41 -21.60
CA ASP A 29 2.64 -12.88 -21.65
C ASP A 29 3.48 -11.97 -22.57
N GLY A 30 4.28 -11.10 -21.96
CA GLY A 30 5.36 -10.38 -22.62
C GLY A 30 6.66 -10.75 -21.94
N ASP A 31 7.49 -11.54 -22.63
CA ASP A 31 8.89 -11.79 -22.28
C ASP A 31 9.62 -10.45 -22.03
N TYR A 32 9.81 -10.09 -20.76
CA TYR A 32 10.71 -9.01 -20.37
C TYR A 32 11.99 -9.62 -19.81
N ALA A 33 12.93 -9.85 -20.71
CA ALA A 33 14.32 -10.11 -20.38
C ALA A 33 14.95 -8.83 -19.80
N ASP A 34 15.20 -8.88 -18.49
CA ASP A 34 16.51 -8.65 -17.88
C ASP A 34 17.33 -7.46 -18.44
N GLN A 35 17.10 -6.26 -17.90
CA GLN A 35 18.12 -5.21 -17.79
C GLN A 35 17.92 -4.39 -16.50
N GLN A 36 18.64 -4.77 -15.44
CA GLN A 36 19.03 -3.84 -14.38
C GLN A 36 20.50 -3.44 -14.61
N PRO A 37 20.85 -2.15 -14.50
CA PRO A 37 22.25 -1.73 -14.52
C PRO A 37 22.91 -2.09 -13.18
N VAL A 38 23.94 -2.93 -13.26
CA VAL A 38 24.83 -3.23 -12.14
C VAL A 38 25.59 -1.95 -11.77
N SER A 39 25.35 -1.39 -10.59
CA SER A 39 26.22 -0.36 -10.02
C SER A 39 27.31 -1.05 -9.18
N ASP A 40 28.55 -0.82 -9.60
CA ASP A 40 29.77 -1.35 -8.98
C ASP A 40 29.86 -0.99 -7.49
N ALA A 41 29.77 -2.01 -6.63
CA ALA A 41 30.24 -1.93 -5.26
C ALA A 41 31.71 -2.36 -5.21
N SER A 42 32.57 -1.37 -4.94
CA SER A 42 33.99 -1.56 -4.65
C SER A 42 34.20 -2.52 -3.48
N THR A 43 34.98 -3.58 -3.69
CA THR A 43 35.67 -4.27 -2.60
C THR A 43 37.15 -4.36 -2.89
N ASP A 44 37.89 -3.72 -1.99
CA ASP A 44 39.33 -3.81 -1.80
C ASP A 44 39.68 -5.25 -1.44
N SER A 45 40.71 -5.81 -2.09
CA SER A 45 41.25 -7.13 -1.77
C SER A 45 42.72 -7.18 -2.17
N SER A 46 43.55 -7.09 -1.15
CA SER A 46 44.99 -7.29 -1.18
C SER A 46 45.35 -8.74 -1.48
N GLY A 47 46.31 -8.96 -2.39
CA GLY A 47 46.87 -10.28 -2.68
C GLY A 47 47.95 -10.20 -3.75
N GLY A 48 49.22 -10.21 -3.32
CA GLY A 48 50.37 -10.05 -4.20
C GLY A 48 50.81 -11.32 -4.93
N ALA A 49 51.53 -11.14 -6.04
CA ALA A 49 52.59 -12.02 -6.51
C ALA A 49 53.48 -11.28 -7.53
N ALA A 50 54.77 -11.62 -7.50
CA ALA A 50 55.89 -10.96 -8.15
C ALA A 50 55.94 -11.10 -9.68
N GLY A 51 56.61 -10.15 -10.36
CA GLY A 51 57.10 -10.38 -11.72
C GLY A 51 57.47 -9.17 -12.58
N THR A 52 58.74 -8.76 -12.47
CA THR A 52 59.61 -8.21 -13.54
C THR A 52 59.44 -6.79 -14.12
N GLN A 53 60.63 -6.16 -14.24
CA GLN A 53 60.99 -4.84 -14.72
C GLN A 53 60.73 -4.60 -16.22
N GLY A 54 60.45 -3.34 -16.58
CA GLY A 54 60.38 -2.87 -17.97
C GLY A 54 60.27 -1.35 -18.12
N SER A 55 61.41 -0.68 -18.01
CA SER A 55 61.85 0.65 -18.51
C SER A 55 60.94 1.55 -19.39
N SER A 56 60.98 2.85 -19.03
CA SER A 56 61.19 4.09 -19.83
C SER A 56 60.10 4.77 -20.68
N GLY A 57 59.98 6.09 -20.43
CA GLY A 57 59.68 7.16 -21.39
C GLY A 57 58.28 7.76 -21.24
N SER A 58 58.01 9.05 -21.36
CA SER A 58 58.79 10.29 -21.54
C SER A 58 57.81 11.44 -21.27
N ALA A 59 58.34 12.59 -20.86
CA ALA A 59 57.60 13.83 -20.65
C ALA A 59 56.96 14.39 -21.94
N GLY A 60 55.87 15.15 -21.76
CA GLY A 60 55.23 15.96 -22.80
C GLY A 60 54.32 17.03 -22.21
N THR A 61 54.88 18.21 -21.97
CA THR A 61 54.18 19.47 -21.71
C THR A 61 53.54 20.02 -22.99
N SER A 62 52.36 20.64 -22.92
CA SER A 62 52.17 22.11 -23.11
C SER A 62 50.75 22.51 -23.55
N ALA A 63 50.21 23.48 -22.82
CA ALA A 63 49.56 24.73 -23.26
C ALA A 63 48.32 24.73 -24.17
N GLY A 64 47.29 25.45 -23.68
CA GLY A 64 46.75 26.61 -24.40
C GLY A 64 45.29 26.52 -24.83
N GLY A 65 44.46 27.48 -24.39
CA GLY A 65 43.17 27.75 -25.01
C GLY A 65 42.15 28.42 -24.09
N ALA A 66 42.22 29.75 -23.97
CA ALA A 66 41.19 30.60 -23.37
C ALA A 66 40.10 30.99 -24.39
N SER A 67 38.86 31.20 -23.91
CA SER A 67 37.81 32.14 -24.37
C SER A 67 36.44 31.58 -23.92
N SER A 68 35.63 32.25 -23.07
CA SER A 68 34.96 33.56 -23.07
C SER A 68 33.49 33.46 -23.51
N GLY A 69 32.60 34.03 -22.70
CA GLY A 69 31.18 34.26 -23.02
C GLY A 69 30.29 33.18 -22.40
N GLY A 70 29.40 33.45 -21.45
CA GLY A 70 28.63 34.66 -21.20
C GLY A 70 27.15 34.33 -21.41
N ALA A 71 26.38 34.32 -20.32
CA ALA A 71 24.99 34.79 -20.24
C ALA A 71 24.33 34.20 -18.99
N ALA A 72 24.05 35.11 -18.04
CA ALA A 72 23.08 34.88 -16.99
C ALA A 72 21.69 34.75 -17.61
N GLY A 73 21.01 33.64 -17.32
CA GLY A 73 19.58 33.43 -17.60
C GLY A 73 18.81 33.41 -16.29
N SER A 74 18.07 34.48 -16.06
CA SER A 74 17.23 34.77 -14.90
C SER A 74 16.03 33.82 -14.75
N ALA A 75 15.72 33.51 -13.49
CA ALA A 75 14.39 33.41 -12.87
C ALA A 75 13.22 32.82 -13.68
N GLY A 76 12.69 31.70 -13.18
CA GLY A 76 11.40 31.15 -13.58
C GLY A 76 10.84 30.20 -12.53
N ALA A 77 10.73 30.65 -11.28
CA ALA A 77 9.91 29.97 -10.29
C ALA A 77 8.43 30.20 -10.65
N ALA A 78 7.71 29.12 -10.94
CA ALA A 78 6.25 29.09 -10.89
C ALA A 78 5.84 27.94 -9.99
N ALA A 79 5.88 28.20 -8.68
CA ALA A 79 5.15 27.43 -7.71
C ALA A 79 3.65 27.71 -7.92
N THR A 80 2.91 26.75 -8.46
CA THR A 80 1.44 26.77 -8.38
C THR A 80 1.05 26.22 -7.03
N ALA A 81 1.15 27.07 -6.01
CA ALA A 81 0.40 26.91 -4.77
C ALA A 81 -0.97 27.55 -4.96
N GLY A 82 -2.04 26.84 -4.62
CA GLY A 82 -3.34 27.48 -4.37
C GLY A 82 -4.56 26.73 -4.90
N SER A 83 -4.99 25.71 -4.16
CA SER A 83 -6.41 25.58 -3.85
C SER A 83 -6.54 25.30 -2.36
N ALA A 84 -6.47 26.38 -1.58
CA ALA A 84 -7.03 26.40 -0.24
C ALA A 84 -8.53 26.10 -0.38
N GLY A 85 -8.90 24.85 -0.08
CA GLY A 85 -10.28 24.45 0.04
C GLY A 85 -10.97 25.34 1.05
N ALA A 86 -12.08 25.94 0.63
CA ALA A 86 -12.92 26.76 1.46
C ALA A 86 -13.25 26.02 2.76
N ALA A 87 -12.90 26.62 3.90
CA ALA A 87 -13.40 26.21 5.19
C ALA A 87 -14.91 26.41 5.19
N ALA A 88 -15.64 25.34 4.88
CA ALA A 88 -17.07 25.27 5.09
C ALA A 88 -17.33 25.48 6.59
N GLY A 89 -18.12 26.51 6.90
CA GLY A 89 -18.58 26.78 8.25
C GLY A 89 -19.31 25.57 8.80
N GLY A 90 -18.63 24.81 9.65
CA GLY A 90 -19.21 23.72 10.40
C GLY A 90 -20.12 24.29 11.48
N THR A 91 -21.42 24.13 11.29
CA THR A 91 -22.39 24.10 12.37
C THR A 91 -21.81 23.21 13.47
N ALA A 92 -21.70 23.72 14.70
CA ALA A 92 -21.28 22.97 15.87
C ALA A 92 -22.31 21.87 16.16
N GLY A 93 -22.27 20.79 15.38
CA GLY A 93 -22.94 19.54 15.69
C GLY A 93 -22.35 19.04 17.00
N SER A 94 -23.23 18.62 17.90
CA SER A 94 -22.92 17.82 19.08
C SER A 94 -21.66 16.99 18.82
N GLY A 95 -20.52 17.41 19.38
CA GLY A 95 -19.23 16.81 19.11
C GLY A 95 -19.26 15.39 19.62
N GLY A 96 -19.52 14.44 18.72
CA GLY A 96 -19.41 13.03 19.03
C GLY A 96 -18.02 12.79 19.60
N VAL A 97 -17.96 11.96 20.64
CA VAL A 97 -16.68 11.61 21.26
C VAL A 97 -15.96 10.72 20.26
N SER A 98 -14.77 11.15 19.82
CA SER A 98 -13.92 10.32 18.97
C SER A 98 -13.06 9.42 19.85
N GLU A 99 -13.18 8.12 19.65
CA GLU A 99 -12.49 7.09 20.42
C GLU A 99 -11.62 6.22 19.51
N PRO A 100 -10.41 5.82 19.94
CA PRO A 100 -9.59 4.90 19.17
C PRO A 100 -10.20 3.49 19.16
N VAL A 101 -10.29 2.90 17.97
CA VAL A 101 -10.56 1.47 17.81
C VAL A 101 -9.23 0.72 17.97
N ALA A 102 -9.20 -0.27 18.86
CA ALA A 102 -7.99 -1.03 19.12
C ALA A 102 -7.54 -1.81 17.86
N MET A 103 -6.40 -1.40 17.31
CA MET A 103 -5.68 -2.08 16.24
C MET A 103 -4.52 -2.87 16.85
N VAL A 104 -4.28 -4.08 16.35
CA VAL A 104 -3.11 -4.89 16.72
C VAL A 104 -1.99 -4.55 15.76
N ASN A 105 -0.84 -4.08 16.27
CA ASN A 105 0.36 -3.84 15.46
C ASN A 105 0.08 -2.92 14.23
N GLY A 106 -0.66 -1.82 14.43
CA GLY A 106 -0.96 -0.86 13.36
C GLY A 106 0.26 -0.06 12.89
N ASP A 107 1.31 -0.01 13.70
CA ASP A 107 2.63 0.57 13.43
C ASP A 107 3.67 -0.47 12.98
N PHE A 108 3.31 -1.75 12.91
CA PHE A 108 4.18 -2.84 12.47
C PHE A 108 5.45 -3.08 13.32
N GLU A 109 5.58 -2.43 14.48
CA GLU A 109 6.75 -2.51 15.38
C GLU A 109 6.85 -3.82 16.17
N SER A 110 5.79 -4.62 16.20
CA SER A 110 5.79 -5.90 16.92
C SER A 110 6.57 -7.01 16.18
N ASN A 111 7.10 -6.71 15.00
CA ASN A 111 7.88 -7.61 14.17
C ASN A 111 9.38 -7.42 14.46
N GLN A 112 10.10 -8.52 14.74
CA GLN A 112 11.52 -8.43 15.08
C GLN A 112 12.45 -8.40 13.85
N GLU A 113 11.99 -8.90 12.70
CA GLU A 113 12.74 -8.95 11.44
C GLU A 113 11.76 -9.01 10.26
N LYS A 114 12.28 -9.08 9.02
CA LYS A 114 11.42 -9.21 7.84
C LYS A 114 10.51 -10.41 8.02
N THR A 115 9.21 -10.17 8.24
CA THR A 115 8.25 -11.24 8.42
C THR A 115 7.46 -11.36 7.14
N TRP A 116 7.80 -12.40 6.38
CA TRP A 116 7.56 -12.52 4.96
C TRP A 116 6.16 -13.07 4.69
N PHE A 117 5.50 -12.52 3.68
CA PHE A 117 4.49 -13.29 2.96
C PHE A 117 5.18 -14.19 1.91
N TRP A 118 6.20 -13.68 1.18
CA TRP A 118 6.93 -14.42 0.12
C TRP A 118 8.32 -13.85 -0.17
N ASP A 119 9.32 -14.68 -0.55
CA ASP A 119 10.70 -14.24 -0.87
C ASP A 119 11.05 -14.07 -2.36
N TRP A 120 12.04 -13.20 -2.63
CA TRP A 120 12.54 -12.83 -3.97
C TRP A 120 13.06 -14.02 -4.81
N ASN A 121 13.50 -15.12 -4.18
CA ASN A 121 14.01 -16.27 -4.92
C ASN A 121 12.89 -17.15 -5.48
N GLY A 122 11.61 -16.76 -5.29
CA GLY A 122 10.46 -17.61 -5.59
C GLY A 122 10.47 -18.93 -4.80
N GLN A 123 11.42 -19.07 -3.88
CA GLN A 123 11.52 -20.18 -2.97
C GLN A 123 10.56 -19.84 -1.86
N LYS A 124 9.62 -20.75 -1.60
CA LYS A 124 8.90 -20.74 -0.33
C LYS A 124 10.00 -20.83 0.73
N GLY A 125 10.35 -19.73 1.41
CA GLY A 125 11.36 -19.73 2.45
C GLY A 125 11.04 -20.84 3.45
N THR A 126 11.68 -22.00 3.30
CA THR A 126 11.59 -23.27 4.05
C THR A 126 10.29 -23.74 4.73
N GLY A 127 9.12 -23.09 4.67
CA GLY A 127 7.95 -23.61 5.38
C GLY A 127 6.84 -22.60 5.60
N ALA A 128 5.90 -22.60 4.66
CA ALA A 128 4.55 -22.06 4.76
C ALA A 128 4.44 -20.51 4.87
N LEU A 129 3.34 -19.97 4.36
CA LEU A 129 2.78 -18.77 4.97
C LEU A 129 2.73 -19.06 6.48
N VAL A 130 3.21 -18.17 7.32
CA VAL A 130 2.98 -18.28 8.75
C VAL A 130 1.68 -17.51 8.98
N PRO A 131 0.51 -18.15 9.17
CA PRO A 131 -0.66 -17.43 9.69
C PRO A 131 -0.23 -16.58 10.90
N GLY A 132 -0.51 -15.28 10.85
CA GLY A 132 -0.02 -14.32 11.85
C GLY A 132 1.45 -13.91 11.69
N ALA A 133 2.03 -14.08 10.49
CA ALA A 133 3.37 -13.57 10.12
C ALA A 133 3.50 -12.09 10.50
N ILE A 134 2.47 -11.30 10.21
CA ILE A 134 2.34 -9.97 10.76
C ILE A 134 1.33 -10.08 11.92
N PRO A 135 1.75 -9.90 13.19
CA PRO A 135 0.84 -9.97 14.32
C PRO A 135 -0.40 -9.09 14.09
N GLY A 136 -1.59 -9.69 14.15
CA GLY A 136 -2.87 -8.99 13.95
C GLY A 136 -3.30 -8.79 12.50
N TRP A 137 -2.44 -9.01 11.51
CA TRP A 137 -2.76 -8.83 10.10
C TRP A 137 -2.83 -10.17 9.37
N SER A 138 -3.66 -10.23 8.34
CA SER A 138 -3.94 -11.41 7.54
C SER A 138 -3.90 -11.05 6.05
N THR A 139 -3.87 -12.07 5.21
CA THR A 139 -3.99 -11.96 3.75
C THR A 139 -4.86 -13.10 3.27
N ASP A 140 -5.56 -12.92 2.15
CA ASP A 140 -6.38 -13.99 1.59
C ASP A 140 -5.44 -15.02 0.98
N GLU A 141 -5.35 -16.18 1.64
CA GLU A 141 -4.56 -17.28 1.13
C GLU A 141 -5.15 -17.78 -0.19
N ASP A 142 -4.46 -17.55 -1.31
CA ASP A 142 -4.66 -18.36 -2.51
C ASP A 142 -3.32 -18.92 -3.00
N PRO A 143 -2.93 -20.15 -2.66
CA PRO A 143 -1.66 -20.71 -3.12
C PRO A 143 -1.52 -20.80 -4.65
N GLY A 144 -2.58 -20.56 -5.44
CA GLY A 144 -2.59 -20.52 -6.90
C GLY A 144 -2.59 -19.13 -7.56
N ILE A 145 -2.77 -18.04 -6.80
CA ILE A 145 -2.61 -16.66 -7.31
C ILE A 145 -1.18 -16.19 -6.99
N GLY A 146 -0.57 -15.45 -7.91
CA GLY A 146 0.89 -15.34 -8.02
C GLY A 146 1.38 -16.44 -8.98
N GLY A 147 1.02 -16.28 -10.26
CA GLY A 147 1.26 -17.24 -11.33
C GLY A 147 2.74 -17.65 -11.48
N PRO A 148 3.12 -18.32 -12.58
CA PRO A 148 4.52 -18.75 -12.79
C PRO A 148 5.55 -17.61 -12.67
N SER A 149 5.10 -16.36 -12.77
CA SER A 149 5.84 -15.11 -12.63
C SER A 149 6.17 -14.67 -11.19
N GLY A 150 5.81 -15.48 -10.19
CA GLY A 150 6.29 -15.32 -8.82
C GLY A 150 5.36 -14.55 -7.89
N LYS A 151 5.51 -14.84 -6.61
CA LYS A 151 4.93 -14.06 -5.52
C LYS A 151 5.80 -12.83 -5.27
N GLY A 152 5.19 -11.73 -4.89
CA GLY A 152 5.86 -10.46 -4.70
C GLY A 152 6.67 -10.45 -3.41
N ASP A 153 7.68 -9.58 -3.35
CA ASP A 153 8.47 -9.40 -2.13
C ASP A 153 7.70 -8.49 -1.15
N SER A 154 6.72 -9.06 -0.44
CA SER A 154 5.92 -8.38 0.60
C SER A 154 6.18 -8.90 2.00
N GLY A 155 5.99 -8.04 3.00
CA GLY A 155 6.12 -8.36 4.42
C GLY A 155 6.29 -7.12 5.28
N VAL A 156 6.68 -7.28 6.53
CA VAL A 156 7.13 -6.16 7.37
C VAL A 156 8.62 -6.01 7.25
N GLU A 157 9.19 -4.81 7.13
CA GLU A 157 10.64 -4.60 7.04
C GLU A 157 11.10 -3.25 7.62
N PRO A 158 12.40 -3.04 7.87
CA PRO A 158 12.90 -1.75 8.36
C PRO A 158 12.64 -0.58 7.39
N GLY A 159 12.53 0.62 7.96
CA GLY A 159 12.36 1.88 7.24
C GLY A 159 10.96 2.47 7.35
N GLY A 160 10.23 2.15 8.41
CA GLY A 160 9.10 2.93 8.89
C GLY A 160 9.54 4.23 9.55
N ASN A 161 8.59 4.94 10.16
CA ASN A 161 8.83 6.17 10.89
C ASN A 161 8.15 6.14 12.28
N PRO A 162 8.85 5.64 13.33
CA PRO A 162 10.19 5.01 13.33
C PRO A 162 10.15 3.54 12.84
N GLY A 163 11.29 2.84 12.91
CA GLY A 163 11.33 1.38 12.94
C GLY A 163 10.87 0.65 11.67
N MET A 164 9.77 -0.10 11.80
CA MET A 164 9.28 -1.09 10.84
C MET A 164 8.13 -0.54 10.01
N ARG A 165 7.91 -1.12 8.82
CA ARG A 165 6.79 -0.79 7.95
C ARG A 165 6.23 -2.04 7.31
N LEU A 166 4.96 -2.02 6.92
CA LEU A 166 4.44 -2.95 5.93
C LEU A 166 4.97 -2.55 4.55
N PHE A 167 5.44 -3.54 3.80
CA PHE A 167 5.92 -3.42 2.42
C PHE A 167 5.10 -4.36 1.55
N LEU A 168 4.42 -3.82 0.55
CA LEU A 168 3.41 -4.54 -0.24
C LEU A 168 3.65 -4.41 -1.74
N ASN A 169 3.76 -5.54 -2.41
CA ASN A 169 3.93 -5.66 -3.85
C ASN A 169 2.57 -5.76 -4.56
N SER A 170 2.46 -5.20 -5.78
CA SER A 170 1.24 -5.23 -6.60
C SER A 170 0.81 -6.60 -7.13
N VAL A 171 1.68 -7.60 -7.06
CA VAL A 171 1.34 -8.99 -7.44
C VAL A 171 0.80 -9.82 -6.27
N ASP A 172 0.99 -9.37 -5.04
CA ASP A 172 0.46 -10.03 -3.84
C ASP A 172 -0.98 -9.63 -3.55
N TRP A 173 -1.63 -10.32 -2.61
CA TRP A 173 -3.00 -10.00 -2.23
C TRP A 173 -3.09 -8.83 -1.26
N GLU A 174 -4.32 -8.34 -1.15
CA GLU A 174 -4.82 -7.56 -0.02
C GLU A 174 -4.28 -8.09 1.32
N VAL A 175 -3.80 -7.15 2.13
CA VAL A 175 -3.60 -7.36 3.57
C VAL A 175 -4.73 -6.73 4.35
N TYR A 176 -5.16 -7.37 5.43
CA TYR A 176 -6.31 -6.90 6.20
C TYR A 176 -6.19 -7.21 7.68
N GLN A 177 -6.94 -6.45 8.48
CA GLN A 177 -7.15 -6.69 9.90
C GLN A 177 -8.62 -6.46 10.25
N THR A 178 -9.26 -7.47 10.86
CA THR A 178 -10.58 -7.32 11.48
C THR A 178 -10.38 -7.03 12.96
N THR A 179 -10.96 -5.94 13.46
CA THR A 179 -10.85 -5.53 14.86
C THR A 179 -11.87 -6.25 15.73
N SER A 180 -11.77 -6.13 17.05
CA SER A 180 -12.80 -6.61 17.99
C SER A 180 -13.96 -5.63 18.20
N HIS A 181 -13.95 -4.47 17.54
CA HIS A 181 -15.01 -3.45 17.70
C HIS A 181 -16.26 -3.85 16.91
N ALA A 182 -17.39 -3.98 17.62
CA ALA A 182 -18.68 -4.18 17.01
C ALA A 182 -19.31 -2.84 16.66
N ILE A 183 -19.64 -2.65 15.39
CA ILE A 183 -20.22 -1.42 14.84
C ILE A 183 -21.57 -1.15 15.52
N GLN A 184 -21.77 0.07 16.01
CA GLN A 184 -23.04 0.53 16.56
C GLN A 184 -23.81 1.37 15.53
N ALA A 185 -25.12 1.48 15.72
CA ALA A 185 -25.93 2.35 14.90
C ALA A 185 -25.56 3.82 15.16
N GLY A 186 -25.19 4.54 14.10
CA GLY A 186 -24.73 5.94 14.20
C GLY A 186 -23.21 6.09 14.17
N ASP A 187 -22.45 5.01 14.28
CA ASP A 187 -20.98 5.07 14.18
C ASP A 187 -20.53 5.73 12.87
N ALA A 188 -19.53 6.60 13.00
CA ALA A 188 -18.71 7.11 11.91
C ALA A 188 -17.25 6.71 12.15
N PHE A 189 -16.54 6.31 11.10
CA PHE A 189 -15.16 5.85 11.18
C PHE A 189 -14.19 6.77 10.44
N HIS A 190 -13.01 6.96 11.04
CA HIS A 190 -11.87 7.67 10.46
C HIS A 190 -10.64 6.75 10.50
N LEU A 191 -10.20 6.30 9.32
CA LEU A 191 -8.97 5.56 9.15
C LEU A 191 -7.87 6.52 8.73
N ALA A 192 -6.70 6.44 9.36
CA ALA A 192 -5.50 7.20 9.01
C ALA A 192 -4.30 6.25 8.88
N TRP A 193 -3.39 6.54 7.96
CA TRP A 193 -2.14 5.80 7.78
C TRP A 193 -1.10 6.69 7.09
N ASP A 194 0.14 6.25 7.13
CA ASP A 194 1.24 6.81 6.35
C ASP A 194 1.51 5.90 5.15
N LEU A 195 1.63 6.48 3.95
CA LEU A 195 1.91 5.78 2.70
C LEU A 195 3.19 6.31 2.07
N ARG A 196 3.98 5.42 1.46
CA ARG A 196 5.12 5.80 0.65
C ARG A 196 5.23 4.92 -0.58
N ASN A 197 5.30 5.55 -1.74
CA ASN A 197 5.68 4.87 -2.97
C ASN A 197 7.18 4.61 -3.02
N THR A 198 7.56 3.33 -2.92
CA THR A 198 8.97 2.94 -2.89
C THR A 198 9.52 2.65 -4.28
N TYR A 199 8.69 2.07 -5.15
CA TYR A 199 9.03 1.78 -6.54
C TYR A 199 7.76 1.50 -7.33
N ALA A 200 7.69 1.99 -8.57
CA ALA A 200 6.71 1.55 -9.56
C ALA A 200 7.35 1.52 -10.94
N ALA A 201 7.29 0.37 -11.62
CA ALA A 201 7.88 0.20 -12.95
C ALA A 201 7.16 1.00 -14.05
N GLN A 202 5.92 1.43 -13.81
CA GLN A 202 5.09 2.09 -14.82
C GLN A 202 5.61 3.47 -15.22
N SER A 203 5.33 3.87 -16.46
CA SER A 203 5.64 5.21 -16.98
C SER A 203 4.93 6.27 -16.14
N GLY A 204 5.71 7.10 -15.43
CA GLY A 204 5.22 8.13 -14.52
C GLY A 204 5.49 7.82 -13.04
N GLY A 205 5.88 6.58 -12.70
CA GLY A 205 6.38 6.22 -11.37
C GLY A 205 5.36 6.30 -10.25
N ASN A 206 4.07 6.47 -10.53
CA ASN A 206 3.02 6.49 -9.52
C ASN A 206 2.68 5.06 -9.07
N LEU A 207 2.08 4.90 -7.89
CA LEU A 207 1.41 3.67 -7.46
C LEU A 207 -0.06 3.95 -7.24
N ASP A 208 -0.88 2.90 -7.24
CA ASP A 208 -2.27 2.95 -6.79
C ASP A 208 -2.46 2.00 -5.60
N LEU A 209 -2.88 2.55 -4.46
CA LEU A 209 -3.30 1.82 -3.26
C LEU A 209 -4.82 1.85 -3.17
N ILE A 210 -5.48 0.72 -3.00
CA ILE A 210 -6.88 0.69 -2.57
C ILE A 210 -6.90 0.50 -1.05
N ALA A 211 -7.48 1.46 -0.33
CA ALA A 211 -7.76 1.32 1.10
C ALA A 211 -9.27 1.12 1.30
N THR A 212 -9.63 0.16 2.16
CA THR A 212 -11.02 -0.22 2.40
C THR A 212 -11.35 -0.32 3.89
N LEU A 213 -12.43 0.33 4.30
CA LEU A 213 -13.16 0.04 5.53
C LEU A 213 -14.24 -1.01 5.21
N TYR A 214 -14.30 -2.10 5.95
CA TYR A 214 -15.27 -3.18 5.73
C TYR A 214 -15.88 -3.68 7.03
N PHE A 215 -17.02 -4.36 6.94
CA PHE A 215 -17.54 -5.22 7.99
C PHE A 215 -17.55 -6.68 7.58
N VAL A 216 -17.51 -7.60 8.55
CA VAL A 216 -17.57 -9.04 8.28
C VAL A 216 -19.01 -9.55 8.30
N ASP A 217 -19.46 -10.13 7.18
CA ASP A 217 -20.72 -10.86 7.11
C ASP A 217 -20.49 -12.33 6.73
N GLY A 218 -20.55 -13.20 7.74
CA GLY A 218 -20.15 -14.59 7.58
C GLY A 218 -18.65 -14.70 7.29
N SER A 219 -18.31 -15.25 6.13
CA SER A 219 -16.93 -15.35 5.63
C SER A 219 -16.53 -14.21 4.68
N THR A 220 -17.42 -13.24 4.46
CA THR A 220 -17.22 -12.20 3.44
C THR A 220 -16.89 -10.87 4.11
N ARG A 221 -15.88 -10.17 3.59
CA ARG A 221 -15.63 -8.76 3.89
C ARG A 221 -16.50 -7.89 2.97
N VAL A 222 -17.40 -7.10 3.54
CA VAL A 222 -18.31 -6.20 2.80
C VAL A 222 -17.86 -4.76 3.02
N ALA A 223 -17.51 -4.06 1.94
CA ALA A 223 -17.02 -2.69 2.01
C ALA A 223 -18.09 -1.73 2.56
N ILE A 224 -17.70 -0.95 3.56
CA ILE A 224 -18.41 0.27 3.99
C ILE A 224 -17.97 1.42 3.09
N LYS A 225 -16.66 1.53 2.86
CA LYS A 225 -16.02 2.57 2.07
C LYS A 225 -14.73 2.03 1.47
N SER A 226 -14.48 2.33 0.20
CA SER A 226 -13.26 1.95 -0.49
C SER A 226 -12.86 3.09 -1.43
N GLU A 227 -11.57 3.45 -1.43
CA GLU A 227 -11.01 4.49 -2.30
C GLU A 227 -9.63 4.10 -2.80
N THR A 228 -9.29 4.59 -4.00
CA THR A 228 -7.96 4.45 -4.59
C THR A 228 -7.15 5.73 -4.34
N PHE A 229 -5.93 5.54 -3.86
CA PHE A 229 -4.96 6.59 -3.57
C PHE A 229 -3.79 6.44 -4.53
N THR A 230 -3.62 7.43 -5.42
CA THR A 230 -2.49 7.46 -6.35
C THR A 230 -1.35 8.26 -5.72
N GLU A 231 -0.22 7.60 -5.47
CA GLU A 231 0.92 8.21 -4.77
C GLU A 231 2.14 8.30 -5.70
N PRO A 232 2.72 9.49 -5.91
CA PRO A 232 3.96 9.63 -6.67
C PRO A 232 5.15 9.03 -5.93
N GLN A 233 6.18 8.60 -6.67
CA GLN A 233 7.40 8.08 -6.06
C GLN A 233 8.02 9.12 -5.11
N SER A 234 8.27 8.71 -3.86
CA SER A 234 8.74 9.61 -2.80
C SER A 234 9.69 8.89 -1.86
N SER A 235 10.66 9.65 -1.32
CA SER A 235 11.55 9.15 -0.26
C SER A 235 10.94 9.27 1.14
N THR A 236 9.82 9.99 1.28
CA THR A 236 9.14 10.24 2.56
C THR A 236 7.73 9.68 2.56
N PHE A 237 7.23 9.34 3.75
CA PHE A 237 5.82 9.01 3.93
C PHE A 237 4.93 10.27 3.79
N ALA A 238 3.76 10.08 3.18
CA ALA A 238 2.65 11.01 3.15
C ALA A 238 1.51 10.47 4.02
N ALA A 239 0.84 11.36 4.74
CA ALA A 239 -0.31 10.99 5.57
C ALA A 239 -1.58 10.94 4.72
N HIS A 240 -2.37 9.88 4.88
CA HIS A 240 -3.64 9.68 4.21
C HIS A 240 -4.75 9.33 5.20
N THR A 241 -5.99 9.59 4.78
CA THR A 241 -7.18 9.29 5.56
C THR A 241 -8.29 8.72 4.69
N LEU A 242 -9.18 7.91 5.29
CA LEU A 242 -10.40 7.40 4.70
C LEU A 242 -11.53 7.53 5.70
N ASP A 243 -12.52 8.35 5.36
CA ASP A 243 -13.66 8.67 6.22
C ASP A 243 -14.93 7.96 5.77
N ALA A 244 -15.60 7.30 6.71
CA ALA A 244 -16.95 6.75 6.55
C ALA A 244 -17.89 7.43 7.55
N SER A 245 -18.57 8.49 7.10
CA SER A 245 -19.45 9.30 7.96
C SER A 245 -20.77 8.63 8.35
N THR A 246 -21.11 7.52 7.68
CA THR A 246 -22.29 6.70 7.97
C THR A 246 -21.98 5.25 7.70
N VAL A 247 -22.40 4.36 8.58
CA VAL A 247 -22.39 2.90 8.35
C VAL A 247 -23.73 2.41 7.81
N PRO A 248 -23.74 1.39 6.92
CA PRO A 248 -24.98 0.81 6.46
C PRO A 248 -25.68 0.01 7.58
N PRO A 249 -27.03 -0.06 7.63
CA PRO A 249 -27.75 -0.72 8.72
C PRO A 249 -27.35 -2.19 8.95
N GLU A 250 -27.01 -2.93 7.89
CA GLU A 250 -26.57 -4.32 7.95
C GLU A 250 -25.18 -4.52 8.60
N ALA A 251 -24.38 -3.47 8.73
CA ALA A 251 -23.10 -3.51 9.42
C ALA A 251 -23.27 -3.46 10.95
N VAL A 252 -24.42 -3.01 11.47
CA VAL A 252 -24.64 -2.86 12.91
C VAL A 252 -24.56 -4.23 13.61
N GLY A 253 -23.73 -4.30 14.65
CA GLY A 253 -23.40 -5.51 15.39
C GLY A 253 -22.34 -6.39 14.74
N LYS A 254 -21.81 -6.03 13.56
CA LYS A 254 -20.72 -6.71 12.88
C LYS A 254 -19.37 -6.10 13.27
N LEU A 255 -18.30 -6.84 13.04
CA LEU A 255 -16.94 -6.38 13.33
C LEU A 255 -16.44 -5.47 12.20
N ILE A 256 -15.86 -4.33 12.56
CA ILE A 256 -15.17 -3.42 11.63
C ILE A 256 -13.75 -3.93 11.35
N GLY A 257 -13.31 -3.79 10.11
CA GLY A 257 -11.93 -4.03 9.70
C GLY A 257 -11.44 -3.07 8.64
N VAL A 258 -10.14 -3.14 8.40
CA VAL A 258 -9.42 -2.33 7.41
C VAL A 258 -8.64 -3.24 6.47
N SER A 259 -8.49 -2.83 5.22
CA SER A 259 -7.61 -3.51 4.29
C SER A 259 -6.93 -2.59 3.28
N PHE A 260 -5.81 -3.09 2.76
CA PHE A 260 -4.94 -2.40 1.84
C PHE A 260 -4.55 -3.34 0.71
N ASP A 261 -4.74 -2.89 -0.52
CA ASP A 261 -4.39 -3.62 -1.75
C ASP A 261 -3.53 -2.74 -2.65
N ASN A 262 -2.36 -3.25 -3.04
CA ASN A 262 -1.53 -2.58 -4.04
C ASN A 262 -2.08 -2.88 -5.43
N ALA A 263 -3.04 -2.06 -5.86
CA ALA A 263 -3.76 -2.22 -7.12
C ALA A 263 -3.02 -1.62 -8.32
N THR A 264 -1.73 -1.26 -8.18
CA THR A 264 -0.94 -0.68 -9.27
C THR A 264 -0.92 -1.62 -10.47
N THR A 265 -1.26 -1.10 -11.64
CA THR A 265 -1.22 -1.84 -12.91
C THR A 265 -0.03 -1.39 -13.77
N GLY A 266 0.23 -2.07 -14.89
CA GLY A 266 1.27 -1.65 -15.84
C GLY A 266 2.71 -2.01 -15.45
N GLY A 267 2.90 -2.84 -14.41
CA GLY A 267 4.20 -3.37 -13.99
C GLY A 267 4.23 -3.74 -12.51
N GLN A 268 5.34 -4.30 -12.04
CA GLN A 268 5.55 -4.50 -10.60
C GLN A 268 5.72 -3.15 -9.91
N SER A 269 5.14 -3.05 -8.71
CA SER A 269 5.34 -1.91 -7.81
C SER A 269 5.44 -2.40 -6.37
N TRP A 270 6.03 -1.56 -5.53
CA TRP A 270 6.11 -1.74 -4.09
C TRP A 270 5.73 -0.46 -3.39
N LEU A 271 4.91 -0.63 -2.36
CA LEU A 271 4.48 0.45 -1.49
C LEU A 271 4.80 0.13 -0.05
N ALA A 272 4.92 1.17 0.75
CA ALA A 272 5.17 1.09 2.17
C ALA A 272 4.01 1.73 2.95
N ILE A 273 3.50 1.04 3.97
CA ILE A 273 2.44 1.52 4.86
C ILE A 273 2.94 1.48 6.30
N ASP A 274 2.58 2.50 7.07
CA ASP A 274 2.93 2.62 8.48
C ASP A 274 1.84 3.39 9.27
N ASN A 275 1.92 3.38 10.60
CA ASN A 275 1.12 4.20 11.51
C ASN A 275 -0.41 4.11 11.31
N VAL A 276 -0.93 2.91 11.03
CA VAL A 276 -2.35 2.68 10.80
C VAL A 276 -3.16 2.88 12.08
N LYS A 277 -4.13 3.79 12.04
CA LYS A 277 -4.99 4.17 13.16
C LYS A 277 -6.44 4.22 12.71
N LEU A 278 -7.32 3.60 13.50
CA LEU A 278 -8.76 3.65 13.27
C LEU A 278 -9.42 4.35 14.46
N MET A 279 -10.25 5.34 14.18
CA MET A 279 -11.04 6.06 15.16
C MET A 279 -12.53 5.86 14.85
N VAL A 280 -13.36 5.82 15.88
CA VAL A 280 -14.83 5.82 15.79
C VAL A 280 -15.39 7.07 16.46
N THR A 281 -16.50 7.59 15.95
CA THR A 281 -17.29 8.64 16.57
C THR A 281 -18.74 8.16 16.66
N HIS A 282 -19.34 8.29 17.85
CA HIS A 282 -20.73 7.89 18.13
C HIS A 282 -21.72 9.05 18.04
#